data_AF-A0A4Y4X1J1-F1
#
_entry.id   AF-A0A4Y4X1J1-F1
#
_cell.length_a   1.000
_cell.length_b   1.000
_cell.length_c   1.000
_cell.angle_alpha   90.00
_cell.angle_beta   90.00
_cell.angle_gamma   90.00
#
_symmetry.space_group_name_H-M   'P 1'
#
loop_
_entity.id
_entity.type
_entity.pdbx_description
1 polymer ?
#
loop_
_entity_poly.entity_id
_entity_poly.type
_entity_poly.pdbx_seq_one_letter_code
_entity_poly.pdbx_strand_id
1 'polypeptide(L)'
;AKSPNSPYCAIENGKIFGLQFHPEVIQSEEGGKILENFALLVCGCEKTWGMQHFAQREIARLKEQIANAKVLCAVSGGVDSTVVATLLH
;
A
#
# COMPACT_ATOMS: atom_id res chain seq x y z
N ALA A 1 -18.29 0.33 18.80
CA ALA A 1 -17.37 -0.12 19.87
C ALA A 1 -17.32 0.90 20.99
N LYS A 2 -16.97 0.50 22.22
CA LYS A 2 -16.90 1.39 23.39
C LYS A 2 -15.72 1.03 24.29
N SER A 3 -15.23 1.99 25.04
CA SER A 3 -14.25 1.83 26.12
C SER A 3 -14.74 2.56 27.38
N PRO A 4 -14.11 2.35 28.55
CA PRO A 4 -14.50 3.02 29.79
C PRO A 4 -14.50 4.55 29.70
N ASN A 5 -13.58 5.12 28.92
CA ASN A 5 -13.40 6.58 28.81
C ASN A 5 -13.93 7.15 27.48
N SER A 6 -14.43 6.30 26.57
CA SER A 6 -15.00 6.74 25.30
C SER A 6 -16.16 5.82 24.91
N PRO A 7 -17.41 6.29 25.04
CA PRO A 7 -18.58 5.46 24.73
C PRO A 7 -18.72 5.16 23.22
N TYR A 8 -18.06 5.95 22.37
CA TYR A 8 -18.13 5.85 20.90
C TYR A 8 -16.73 5.66 20.30
N CYS A 9 -16.11 4.50 20.50
CA CYS A 9 -14.80 4.19 19.90
C CYS A 9 -14.87 3.76 18.44
N ALA A 10 -16.02 3.25 18.00
CA ALA A 10 -16.28 2.95 16.60
C ALA A 10 -17.77 3.14 16.30
N ILE A 11 -18.07 3.81 15.19
CA ILE A 11 -19.42 4.15 14.73
C ILE A 11 -19.57 3.81 13.24
N GLU A 12 -20.81 3.59 12.82
CA GLU A 12 -21.16 3.33 11.43
C GLU A 12 -22.44 4.11 11.09
N ASN A 13 -22.50 4.65 9.87
CA ASN A 13 -23.70 5.20 9.26
C ASN A 13 -23.70 4.91 7.76
N GLY A 14 -24.41 3.85 7.36
CA GLY A 14 -24.39 3.38 5.97
C GLY A 14 -22.99 2.95 5.56
N LYS A 15 -22.40 3.60 4.56
CA LYS A 15 -21.03 3.32 4.09
C LYS A 15 -19.95 4.17 4.80
N ILE A 16 -20.32 4.92 5.83
CA ILE A 16 -19.40 5.77 6.58
C ILE A 16 -19.04 5.07 7.88
N PHE A 17 -17.75 4.85 8.11
CA PHE A 17 -17.21 4.20 9.30
C PHE A 17 -16.26 5.18 10.00
N GLY A 18 -16.41 5.32 11.32
CA GLY A 18 -15.55 6.17 12.14
C GLY A 18 -14.86 5.34 13.21
N LEU A 19 -13.55 5.49 13.37
CA LEU A 19 -12.74 4.86 14.41
C LEU A 19 -12.03 5.93 15.23
N GLN A 20 -12.09 5.82 16.55
CA GLN A 20 -11.42 6.76 17.47
C GLN A 20 -9.97 6.37 17.77
N PHE A 21 -9.54 5.20 17.32
CA PHE A 21 -8.18 4.66 17.46
C PHE A 21 -7.54 4.47 16.08
N HIS A 22 -6.24 4.24 16.07
CA HIS A 22 -5.42 4.09 14.86
C HIS A 22 -5.29 2.61 14.46
N PRO A 23 -6.07 2.08 13.49
CA PRO A 23 -5.93 0.69 13.05
C PRO A 23 -4.63 0.43 12.25
N GLU A 24 -3.91 1.47 11.83
CA GLU A 24 -2.69 1.37 11.04
C GLU A 24 -1.44 1.06 11.86
N VAL A 25 -1.48 1.27 13.18
CA VAL A 25 -0.31 1.06 14.05
C VAL A 25 -0.27 -0.37 14.56
N ILE A 26 0.95 -0.88 14.77
CA ILE A 26 1.19 -2.28 15.18
C ILE A 26 0.57 -2.64 16.54
N GLN A 27 0.34 -1.64 17.40
CA GLN A 27 -0.28 -1.80 18.70
C GLN A 27 -1.78 -2.15 18.61
N SER A 28 -2.41 -1.88 17.47
CA SER A 28 -3.76 -2.35 17.18
C SER A 28 -3.65 -3.78 16.62
N GLU A 29 -3.70 -4.79 17.48
CA GLU A 29 -3.49 -6.21 17.12
C GLU A 29 -4.29 -6.66 15.89
N GLU A 30 -5.54 -6.21 15.79
CA GLU A 30 -6.46 -6.56 14.68
C GLU A 30 -6.62 -5.40 13.67
N GLY A 31 -5.82 -4.34 13.78
CA GLY A 31 -5.92 -3.14 12.96
C GLY A 31 -5.73 -3.40 11.47
N GLY A 32 -4.77 -4.26 11.11
CA GLY A 32 -4.58 -4.70 9.73
C GLY A 32 -5.80 -5.40 9.14
N LYS A 33 -6.48 -6.26 9.92
CA LYS A 33 -7.71 -6.95 9.50
C LYS A 33 -8.88 -5.98 9.33
N ILE A 34 -8.97 -4.95 10.17
CA ILE A 34 -9.99 -3.89 10.04
C ILE A 34 -9.82 -3.18 8.69
N LEU A 35 -8.59 -2.75 8.38
CA LEU A 35 -8.28 -2.08 7.11
C LEU A 35 -8.50 -3.00 5.90
N GLU A 36 -8.10 -4.27 6.00
CA GLU A 36 -8.31 -5.28 4.96
C GLU A 36 -9.80 -5.49 4.69
N ASN A 37 -10.61 -5.71 5.73
CA ASN A 37 -12.05 -5.92 5.58
C ASN A 37 -12.74 -4.68 5.01
N PHE A 38 -12.33 -3.49 5.43
CA PHE A 38 -12.87 -2.26 4.86
C PHE A 38 -12.57 -2.16 3.35
N ALA A 39 -11.33 -2.39 2.93
CA ALA A 39 -10.97 -2.35 1.52
C ALA A 39 -11.68 -3.41 0.69
N LEU A 40 -11.70 -4.67 1.15
CA LEU A 40 -12.17 -5.79 0.34
C LEU A 40 -13.68 -6.01 0.42
N LEU A 41 -14.26 -5.93 1.62
CA LEU A 41 -15.66 -6.30 1.86
C LEU A 41 -16.59 -5.09 1.78
N VAL A 42 -16.16 -3.93 2.27
CA VAL A 42 -16.98 -2.71 2.27
C VAL A 42 -16.83 -1.93 0.97
N CYS A 43 -15.60 -1.65 0.55
CA CYS A 43 -15.32 -0.95 -0.71
C CYS A 43 -15.39 -1.88 -1.94
N GLY A 44 -15.30 -3.20 -1.76
CA GLY A 44 -15.31 -4.16 -2.86
C GLY A 44 -14.03 -4.16 -3.69
N CYS A 45 -12.89 -3.71 -3.13
CA CYS A 45 -11.61 -3.72 -3.83
C CYS A 45 -11.13 -5.15 -4.05
N GLU A 46 -10.47 -5.39 -5.19
CA GLU A 46 -9.84 -6.67 -5.48
C GLU A 46 -8.38 -6.69 -5.03
N LYS A 47 -7.87 -7.86 -4.60
CA LYS A 47 -6.44 -8.07 -4.29
C LYS A 47 -5.59 -8.23 -5.55
N THR A 48 -5.62 -7.24 -6.44
CA THR A 48 -4.86 -7.26 -7.70
C THR A 48 -3.46 -6.67 -7.57
N TRP A 49 -3.17 -5.97 -6.48
CA TRP A 49 -1.85 -5.39 -6.24
C TRP A 49 -0.85 -6.45 -5.76
N GLY A 50 0.15 -6.73 -6.59
CA GLY A 50 1.28 -7.60 -6.26
C GLY A 50 2.58 -7.03 -6.80
N MET A 51 3.65 -7.10 -5.99
CA MET A 51 4.95 -6.51 -6.34
C MET A 51 5.57 -7.13 -7.61
N GLN A 52 5.30 -8.42 -7.87
CA GLN A 52 5.75 -9.10 -9.08
C GLN A 52 5.11 -8.51 -10.34
N HIS A 53 3.79 -8.33 -10.33
CA HIS A 53 3.05 -7.72 -11.44
C HIS A 53 3.44 -6.25 -11.63
N PHE A 54 3.61 -5.53 -10.53
CA PHE A 54 4.12 -4.15 -10.54
C PHE A 54 5.49 -4.07 -11.22
N ALA A 55 6.46 -4.87 -10.78
CA ALA A 55 7.80 -4.86 -11.33
C ALA A 55 7.81 -5.17 -12.84
N GLN A 56 7.07 -6.19 -13.28
CA GLN A 56 6.95 -6.53 -14.70
C GLN A 56 6.36 -5.38 -15.53
N ARG A 57 5.29 -4.75 -15.02
CA ARG A 57 4.63 -3.62 -15.68
C ARG A 57 5.56 -2.42 -15.76
N GLU A 58 6.26 -2.09 -14.67
CA GLU A 58 7.18 -0.96 -14.66
C GLU A 58 8.40 -1.20 -15.55
N ILE A 59 8.97 -2.40 -15.60
CA ILE A 59 10.07 -2.74 -16.52
C ILE A 59 9.62 -2.55 -17.98
N ALA A 60 8.43 -3.03 -18.34
CA ALA A 60 7.90 -2.85 -19.70
C ALA A 60 7.71 -1.37 -20.03
N ARG A 61 7.11 -0.61 -19.12
CA ARG A 61 6.91 0.85 -19.25
C ARG A 61 8.23 1.60 -19.40
N LEU A 62 9.23 1.25 -18.57
CA LEU A 62 10.56 1.85 -18.61
C LEU A 62 11.29 1.52 -19.90
N LYS A 63 11.17 0.30 -20.44
CA LYS A 63 11.75 -0.06 -21.75
C LYS A 63 11.15 0.75 -22.89
N GLU A 64 9.83 0.96 -22.88
CA GLU A 64 9.14 1.77 -23.87
C GLU A 64 9.53 3.26 -23.78
N GLN A 65 9.54 3.82 -22.57
CA GLN A 65 9.95 5.21 -22.32
C GLN A 65 11.44 5.44 -22.59
N ILE A 66 12.24 4.43 -22.22
CA ILE A 66 13.62 4.10 -22.60
C ILE A 66 13.99 4.36 -24.05
N ALA A 67 13.32 3.56 -24.88
CA ALA A 67 13.69 3.23 -26.23
C ALA A 67 15.20 2.98 -26.35
N ASN A 68 15.91 3.86 -27.05
CA ASN A 68 17.33 3.74 -27.33
C ASN A 68 18.18 4.80 -26.58
N ALA A 69 17.60 5.50 -25.61
CA ALA A 69 18.32 6.50 -24.83
C ALA A 69 19.24 5.85 -23.79
N LYS A 70 20.31 6.57 -23.41
CA LYS A 70 21.18 6.17 -22.31
C LYS A 70 20.66 6.80 -21.01
N VAL A 71 20.57 5.99 -19.95
CA VAL A 71 20.18 6.45 -18.62
C VAL A 71 21.39 6.43 -17.70
N LEU A 72 21.62 7.52 -16.99
CA LEU A 72 22.61 7.60 -15.92
C LEU A 72 21.92 7.21 -14.61
N CYS A 73 22.34 6.09 -14.00
CA CYS A 73 21.86 5.65 -12.69
C CYS A 73 22.96 5.83 -11.65
N ALA A 74 22.73 6.69 -10.66
CA ALA A 74 23.64 6.85 -9.53
C ALA A 74 23.30 5.81 -8.45
N VAL A 75 24.22 4.88 -8.20
CA VAL A 75 24.06 3.82 -7.20
C VAL A 75 24.81 4.23 -5.93
N SER A 76 24.08 4.51 -4.85
CA SER A 76 24.66 4.89 -3.56
C SER A 76 24.95 3.67 -2.67
N GLY A 77 24.43 2.50 -3.03
CA GLY A 77 24.42 1.29 -2.20
C GLY A 77 23.19 1.19 -1.30
N GLY A 78 22.34 2.23 -1.25
CA GLY A 78 21.05 2.17 -0.57
C GLY A 78 20.02 1.33 -1.34
N VAL A 79 19.08 0.72 -0.61
CA VAL A 79 18.04 -0.18 -1.15
C VAL A 79 17.31 0.45 -2.33
N ASP A 80 16.90 1.71 -2.21
CA ASP A 80 16.16 2.41 -3.26
C ASP A 80 16.96 2.52 -4.57
N SER A 81 18.23 2.94 -4.48
CA SER A 81 19.09 3.08 -5.65
C SER A 81 19.40 1.72 -6.31
N THR A 82 19.51 0.66 -5.51
CA THR A 82 19.77 -0.70 -5.99
C THR A 82 18.53 -1.30 -6.65
N VAL A 83 17.34 -1.07 -6.10
CA VAL A 83 16.07 -1.49 -6.72
C VAL A 83 15.88 -0.79 -8.06
N VAL A 84 16.11 0.52 -8.13
CA VAL A 84 16.05 1.28 -9.39
C VAL A 84 17.06 0.75 -10.41
N ALA A 85 18.32 0.54 -10.00
CA ALA A 85 19.34 -0.02 -10.88
C ALA A 85 18.95 -1.42 -11.41
N THR A 86 18.28 -2.23 -10.58
CA THR A 86 17.80 -3.57 -10.96
C THR A 86 16.61 -3.50 -11.92
N LEU A 87 15.71 -2.52 -11.76
CA LEU A 87 14.58 -2.32 -12.68
C LEU A 87 15.04 -1.78 -14.06
N LEU A 88 16.17 -1.08 -14.11
CA LEU A 88 16.75 -0.49 -15.33
C LEU A 88 17.69 -1.45 -16.08
N HIS A 89 18.15 -2.52 -15.45
CA HIS A 89 19.03 -3.54 -16.06
C HIS A 89 18.22 -4.56 -16.87
#